data_AF-A0A2V6NJ12-F1
#
_entry.id   AF-A0A2V6NJ12-F1
#
_cell.length_a   1.000
_cell.length_b   1.000
_cell.length_c   1.000
_cell.angle_alpha   90.00
_cell.angle_beta   90.00
_cell.angle_gamma   90.00
#
_symmetry.space_group_name_H-M   'P 1'
#
loop_
_entity.id
_entity.type
_entity.pdbx_description
1 polymer ?
#
loop_
_entity_poly.entity_id
_entity_poly.type
_entity_poly.pdbx_seq_one_letter_code
_entity_poly.pdbx_strand_id
1 'polypeptide(L)'
;MGYVPKDARWYLADVVLEHVIEDDRRNLVHVNTHLVEAASPEEAYKKACELGRSSQRRYLNTDHKRVHVKYRGLRELNVIHDDLEDGVELSFEEIVSVPESRLKRWVKPKKELGVFAPRRPRTRGPNYMPLSVMRDLEAAGFTRADLEGRSGRRRSSRSAGHGKRARPRK
;
A
#
# COMPACT_ATOMS: atom_id res chain seq x y z
N MET A 1 -19.93 -0.51 23.20
CA MET A 1 -18.70 -1.16 23.70
C MET A 1 -18.60 -2.50 23.01
N GLY A 2 -17.46 -2.80 22.36
CA GLY A 2 -17.23 -4.11 21.77
C GLY A 2 -17.15 -5.16 22.88
N TYR A 3 -17.81 -6.29 22.69
CA TYR A 3 -17.68 -7.44 23.57
C TYR A 3 -16.29 -8.06 23.36
N VAL A 4 -15.56 -8.38 24.43
CA VAL A 4 -14.28 -9.11 24.33
C VAL A 4 -14.49 -10.48 24.97
N PRO A 5 -14.41 -11.59 24.21
CA PRO A 5 -14.45 -12.93 24.77
C PRO A 5 -13.39 -13.13 25.86
N LYS A 6 -13.68 -13.93 26.89
CA LYS A 6 -12.74 -14.15 28.01
C LYS A 6 -11.47 -14.89 27.60
N ASP A 7 -11.57 -15.66 26.52
CA ASP A 7 -10.56 -16.47 25.87
C ASP A 7 -10.05 -15.83 24.58
N ALA A 8 -10.36 -14.54 24.35
CA ALA A 8 -9.83 -13.78 23.23
C ALA A 8 -8.29 -13.84 23.19
N ARG A 9 -7.77 -14.29 22.06
CA ARG A 9 -6.32 -14.48 21.86
C ARG A 9 -5.75 -13.58 20.77
N TRP A 10 -6.57 -13.22 19.79
CA TRP A 10 -6.12 -12.53 18.58
C TRP A 10 -6.78 -11.17 18.44
N TYR A 11 -5.97 -10.20 18.03
CA TYR A 11 -6.39 -8.82 17.83
C TYR A 11 -5.86 -8.31 16.49
N LEU A 12 -6.61 -7.45 15.82
CA LEU A 12 -6.16 -6.64 14.71
C LEU A 12 -5.82 -5.23 15.18
N ALA A 13 -4.60 -4.78 14.90
CA ALA A 13 -4.14 -3.44 15.23
C ALA A 13 -3.75 -2.65 13.98
N ASP A 14 -4.39 -1.51 13.75
CA ASP A 14 -4.02 -0.58 12.69
C ASP A 14 -2.97 0.42 13.18
N VAL A 15 -1.70 0.17 12.86
CA VAL A 15 -0.56 0.99 13.24
C VAL A 15 -0.36 2.14 12.25
N VAL A 16 -0.36 3.38 12.74
CA VAL A 16 -0.20 4.58 11.91
C VAL A 16 1.26 5.04 11.88
N LEU A 17 1.86 5.03 10.69
CA LEU A 17 3.23 5.47 10.43
C LEU A 17 3.25 6.64 9.46
N GLU A 18 3.81 7.77 9.88
CA GLU A 18 4.03 8.92 9.02
C GLU A 18 5.45 8.89 8.44
N HIS A 19 5.54 9.04 7.13
CA HIS A 19 6.78 9.21 6.38
C HIS A 19 6.93 10.68 6.01
N VAL A 20 7.96 11.32 6.57
CA VAL A 20 8.36 12.68 6.22
C VAL A 20 9.59 12.58 5.33
N ILE A 21 9.51 13.13 4.12
CA ILE A 21 10.57 13.06 3.12
C ILE A 21 11.21 14.44 2.97
N GLU A 22 12.53 14.46 2.94
CA GLU A 22 13.31 15.67 2.73
C GLU A 22 12.87 16.44 1.48
N ASP A 23 12.69 17.75 1.64
CA ASP A 23 12.21 18.69 0.63
C ASP A 23 10.84 18.38 0.01
N ASP A 24 10.01 17.52 0.63
CA ASP A 24 8.60 17.38 0.29
C ASP A 24 7.72 17.90 1.44
N ARG A 25 6.86 18.86 1.14
CA ARG A 25 5.93 19.45 2.13
C ARG A 25 4.78 18.50 2.49
N ARG A 26 4.52 17.49 1.68
CA ARG A 26 3.46 16.51 1.91
C ARG A 26 4.02 15.37 2.75
N ASN A 27 3.28 14.96 3.77
CA ASN A 27 3.56 13.68 4.42
C ASN A 27 2.94 12.53 3.62
N LEU A 28 3.40 11.32 3.94
CA LEU A 28 2.83 10.08 3.44
C LEU A 28 2.53 9.17 4.62
N VAL A 29 1.29 8.73 4.74
CA VAL A 29 0.84 7.92 5.88
C VAL A 29 0.61 6.48 5.44
N HIS A 30 1.18 5.55 6.19
CA HIS A 30 0.80 4.14 6.15
C HIS A 30 -0.09 3.84 7.34
N VAL A 31 -1.18 3.10 7.08
CA VAL A 31 -1.95 2.42 8.11
C VAL A 31 -1.73 0.94 7.85
N ASN A 32 -0.96 0.30 8.72
CA ASN A 32 -0.61 -1.11 8.60
C ASN A 32 -1.47 -1.91 9.57
N THR A 33 -2.26 -2.85 9.07
CA THR A 33 -3.00 -3.79 9.91
C THR A 33 -2.08 -4.94 10.31
N HIS A 34 -1.94 -5.16 11.62
CA HIS A 34 -1.15 -6.24 12.21
C HIS A 34 -2.04 -7.21 12.98
N LEU A 35 -1.78 -8.50 12.84
CA LEU A 35 -2.29 -9.52 13.75
C LEU A 35 -1.44 -9.52 15.02
N VAL A 36 -2.08 -9.44 16.19
CA VAL A 36 -1.45 -9.37 17.50
C VAL A 36 -2.02 -10.48 18.38
N GLU A 37 -1.15 -11.36 18.85
CA GLU A 37 -1.50 -12.34 19.88
C GLU A 37 -1.39 -11.70 21.26
N ALA A 38 -2.43 -11.80 22.09
CA ALA A 38 -2.44 -11.28 23.46
C ALA A 38 -3.51 -11.97 24.30
N ALA A 39 -3.32 -12.04 25.62
CA ALA A 39 -4.29 -12.58 26.56
C ALA A 39 -5.29 -11.53 27.08
N SER A 40 -5.10 -10.25 26.74
CA SER A 40 -6.02 -9.17 27.10
C SER A 40 -5.93 -7.98 26.13
N PRO A 41 -6.96 -7.11 26.09
CA PRO A 41 -6.92 -5.87 25.31
C PRO A 41 -5.74 -4.96 25.68
N GLU A 42 -5.38 -4.87 26.96
CA GLU A 42 -4.26 -4.05 27.43
C GLU A 42 -2.91 -4.59 26.93
N GLU A 43 -2.72 -5.91 26.94
CA GLU A 43 -1.53 -6.53 26.38
C GLU A 43 -1.46 -6.34 24.86
N ALA A 44 -2.59 -6.50 24.16
CA ALA A 44 -2.69 -6.25 22.72
C ALA A 44 -2.30 -4.81 22.37
N TYR A 45 -2.83 -3.83 23.12
CA TYR A 45 -2.50 -2.42 22.96
C TYR A 45 -1.00 -2.15 23.15
N LYS A 46 -0.40 -2.72 24.21
CA LYS A 46 1.03 -2.57 24.50
C LYS A 46 1.88 -3.13 23.35
N LYS A 47 1.61 -4.37 22.92
CA LYS A 47 2.31 -5.04 21.80
C LYS A 47 2.16 -4.26 20.50
N ALA A 48 0.96 -3.80 20.17
CA ALA A 48 0.71 -2.99 18.97
C ALA A 48 1.49 -1.66 19.00
N CYS A 49 1.56 -0.99 20.16
CA CYS A 49 2.37 0.21 20.30
C CYS A 49 3.88 -0.07 20.16
N GLU A 50 4.36 -1.22 20.66
CA GLU A 50 5.75 -1.65 20.48
C GLU A 50 6.07 -1.92 19.00
N LEU A 51 5.16 -2.57 18.26
CA LEU A 51 5.28 -2.74 16.80
C LEU A 51 5.42 -1.40 16.09
N GLY A 52 4.58 -0.41 16.42
CA GLY A 52 4.66 0.93 15.86
C GLY A 52 5.97 1.64 16.19
N ARG A 53 6.40 1.61 17.45
CA ARG A 53 7.67 2.23 17.89
C ARG A 53 8.89 1.57 17.25
N SER A 54 8.89 0.24 17.11
CA SER A 54 9.98 -0.52 16.49
C SER A 54 10.09 -0.25 14.98
N SER A 55 8.99 0.16 14.34
CA SER A 55 8.95 0.55 12.93
C SER A 55 9.49 1.96 12.65
N GLN A 56 9.77 2.76 13.68
CA GLN A 56 10.39 4.07 13.52
C GLN A 56 11.83 3.93 13.06
N ARG A 57 12.18 4.65 11.99
CA ARG A 57 13.51 4.56 11.40
C ARG A 57 13.79 5.75 10.51
N ARG A 58 15.06 5.90 10.16
CA ARG A 58 15.53 6.84 9.13
C ARG A 58 16.28 6.06 8.08
N TYR A 59 16.07 6.40 6.81
CA TYR A 59 16.77 5.80 5.69
C TYR A 59 16.82 6.77 4.50
N LEU A 60 17.60 6.42 3.49
CA LEU A 60 17.60 7.10 2.21
C LEU A 60 16.65 6.39 1.25
N ASN A 61 15.78 7.16 0.60
CA ASN A 61 14.96 6.64 -0.49
C ASN A 61 15.78 6.52 -1.79
N THR A 62 15.18 5.97 -2.84
CA THR A 62 15.83 5.81 -4.16
C THR A 62 16.24 7.11 -4.86
N ASP A 63 15.73 8.25 -4.40
CA ASP A 63 16.13 9.60 -4.85
C ASP A 63 17.24 10.20 -3.96
N HIS A 64 17.83 9.40 -3.08
CA HIS A 64 18.85 9.83 -2.09
C HIS A 64 18.36 10.89 -1.09
N LYS A 65 17.05 11.02 -0.91
CA LYS A 65 16.43 11.90 0.09
C LYS A 65 16.25 11.17 1.42
N ARG A 66 16.45 11.87 2.53
CA ARG A 66 16.17 11.30 3.85
C ARG A 66 14.67 11.13 4.06
N VAL A 67 14.30 9.94 4.50
CA VAL A 67 12.95 9.61 4.96
C VAL A 67 13.00 9.38 6.45
N HIS A 68 12.11 10.05 7.19
CA HIS A 68 11.92 9.83 8.61
C HIS A 68 10.54 9.22 8.84
N VAL A 69 10.53 7.96 9.30
CA VAL A 69 9.31 7.24 9.68
C VAL A 69 9.03 7.49 11.15
N LYS A 70 7.85 8.03 11.44
CA LYS A 70 7.39 8.36 12.79
C LYS A 70 6.16 7.54 13.14
N TYR A 71 6.14 6.98 14.34
CA TYR A 71 4.96 6.33 14.87
C TYR A 71 3.98 7.40 15.38
N ARG A 72 2.72 7.32 14.96
CA ARG A 72 1.69 8.30 15.34
C ARG A 72 0.63 7.75 16.30
N GLY A 73 0.58 6.44 16.50
CA GLY A 73 -0.42 5.79 17.34
C GLY A 73 -1.12 4.64 16.62
N LEU A 74 -2.14 4.10 17.27
CA LEU A 74 -3.06 3.13 16.68
C LEU A 74 -4.30 3.88 16.18
N ARG A 75 -4.79 3.50 14.99
CA ARG A 75 -6.08 3.97 14.47
C ARG A 75 -7.21 3.10 15.00
N GLU A 76 -7.01 1.80 15.02
CA GLU A 76 -7.98 0.78 15.45
C GLU A 76 -7.25 -0.32 16.24
N LEU A 77 -7.96 -0.93 17.19
CA LEU A 77 -7.54 -2.15 17.88
C LEU A 77 -8.80 -2.99 18.17
N ASN A 78 -9.00 -4.05 17.39
CA ASN A 78 -10.19 -4.88 17.44
C ASN A 78 -9.83 -6.32 17.81
N VAL A 79 -10.69 -6.98 18.58
CA VAL A 79 -10.57 -8.40 18.87
C VAL A 79 -11.08 -9.22 17.69
N ILE A 80 -10.43 -10.33 17.37
CA ILE A 80 -10.98 -11.37 16.50
C ILE A 80 -11.75 -12.32 17.41
N HIS A 81 -13.04 -12.49 17.13
CA HIS A 81 -13.95 -13.20 18.03
C HIS A 81 -13.83 -14.72 17.95
N ASP A 82 -13.43 -15.23 16.80
CA ASP A 82 -13.34 -16.66 16.50
C ASP A 82 -11.89 -17.12 16.32
N ASP A 83 -11.67 -18.43 16.30
CA ASP A 83 -10.37 -19.02 16.01
C ASP A 83 -9.91 -18.73 14.58
N LEU A 84 -8.60 -18.59 14.38
CA LEU A 84 -8.03 -18.36 13.05
C LEU A 84 -8.10 -19.62 12.18
N GLU A 85 -9.18 -19.73 11.41
CA GLU A 85 -9.43 -20.82 10.45
C GLU A 85 -9.85 -20.32 9.06
N ASP A 86 -10.04 -21.25 8.11
CA ASP A 86 -10.50 -20.89 6.77
C ASP A 86 -11.93 -20.31 6.84
N GLY A 87 -12.12 -19.14 6.22
CA GLY A 87 -13.40 -18.45 6.23
C GLY A 87 -13.71 -17.63 7.47
N VAL A 88 -12.81 -17.55 8.46
CA VAL A 88 -13.02 -16.73 9.66
C VAL A 88 -13.17 -15.24 9.33
N GLU A 89 -14.08 -14.57 10.05
CA GLU A 89 -14.19 -13.11 10.01
C GLU A 89 -13.10 -12.46 10.88
N LEU A 90 -12.26 -11.62 10.27
CA LEU A 90 -11.23 -10.88 11.01
C LEU A 90 -11.75 -9.55 11.57
N SER A 91 -12.72 -8.93 10.91
CA SER A 91 -13.44 -7.74 11.37
C SER A 91 -14.69 -7.50 10.51
N PHE A 92 -15.68 -6.79 11.08
CA PHE A 92 -16.85 -6.30 10.34
C PHE A 92 -17.04 -4.79 10.55
N GLU A 93 -17.73 -4.15 9.60
CA GLU A 93 -18.17 -2.76 9.69
C GLU A 93 -19.67 -2.68 9.38
N GLU A 94 -20.45 -2.11 10.30
CA GLU A 94 -21.87 -1.86 10.10
C GLU A 94 -22.10 -0.40 9.67
N ILE A 95 -22.72 -0.21 8.50
CA ILE A 95 -23.10 1.12 7.99
C ILE A 95 -24.57 1.09 7.60
N VAL A 96 -25.38 1.93 8.24
CA VAL A 96 -26.82 2.06 7.97
C VAL A 96 -27.07 3.08 6.84
N SER A 97 -28.11 2.84 6.03
CA SER A 97 -28.57 3.76 4.97
C SER A 97 -27.54 4.06 3.88
N VAL A 98 -26.76 3.07 3.46
CA VAL A 98 -25.83 3.20 2.33
C VAL A 98 -26.63 3.26 1.01
N PRO A 99 -26.50 4.33 0.21
CA PRO A 99 -27.20 4.39 -1.08
C PRO A 99 -26.74 3.28 -2.03
N GLU A 100 -27.66 2.73 -2.82
CA GLU A 100 -27.37 1.65 -3.79
C GLU A 100 -26.21 2.00 -4.74
N SER A 101 -26.13 3.26 -5.17
CA SER A 101 -25.03 3.74 -6.02
C SER A 101 -23.65 3.67 -5.35
N ARG A 102 -23.61 3.71 -4.00
CA ARG A 102 -22.40 3.54 -3.20
C ARG A 102 -22.09 2.06 -2.96
N LEU A 103 -23.10 1.23 -2.69
CA LEU A 103 -22.93 -0.23 -2.55
C LEU A 103 -22.32 -0.85 -3.81
N LYS A 104 -22.80 -0.46 -5.00
CA LYS A 104 -22.25 -0.92 -6.28
C LYS A 104 -20.75 -0.61 -6.46
N ARG A 105 -20.22 0.41 -5.78
CA ARG A 105 -18.78 0.76 -5.84
C ARG A 105 -17.93 -0.05 -4.86
N TRP A 106 -18.52 -0.73 -3.89
CA TRP A 106 -17.81 -1.62 -2.98
C TRP A 106 -17.47 -2.95 -3.64
N VAL A 107 -18.33 -3.42 -4.54
CA VAL A 107 -18.15 -4.67 -5.28
C VAL A 107 -17.22 -4.43 -6.48
N LYS A 108 -15.98 -4.91 -6.39
CA LYS A 108 -15.00 -4.82 -7.49
C LYS A 108 -15.10 -6.02 -8.43
N PRO A 109 -14.93 -5.84 -9.75
CA PRO A 109 -14.79 -6.97 -10.66
C PRO A 109 -13.50 -7.76 -10.35
N LYS A 110 -13.48 -9.07 -10.63
CA LYS A 110 -12.33 -9.96 -10.30
C LYS A 110 -10.97 -9.39 -10.70
N LYS A 111 -10.85 -8.83 -11.90
CA LYS A 111 -9.62 -8.23 -12.45
C LYS A 111 -9.12 -6.99 -11.69
N GLU A 112 -9.91 -6.44 -10.77
CA GLU A 112 -9.59 -5.28 -9.94
C GLU A 112 -9.39 -5.64 -8.46
N LEU A 113 -9.60 -6.91 -8.08
CA LEU A 113 -9.22 -7.39 -6.74
C LEU A 113 -7.70 -7.47 -6.63
N GLY A 114 -7.13 -7.10 -5.48
CA GLY A 114 -5.69 -6.84 -5.33
C GLY A 114 -4.76 -7.99 -5.76
N VAL A 115 -5.19 -9.24 -5.59
CA VAL A 115 -4.41 -10.44 -6.00
C VAL A 115 -4.41 -10.66 -7.51
N PHE A 116 -5.43 -10.19 -8.23
CA PHE A 116 -5.56 -10.34 -9.69
C PHE A 116 -5.24 -9.05 -10.46
N ALA A 117 -5.30 -7.90 -9.79
CA ALA A 117 -5.07 -6.61 -10.41
C ALA A 117 -3.62 -6.45 -10.87
N PRO A 118 -3.37 -5.83 -12.04
CA PRO A 118 -2.00 -5.57 -12.48
C PRO A 118 -1.31 -4.63 -11.48
N ARG A 119 -0.04 -4.91 -11.17
CA ARG A 119 0.79 -4.01 -10.37
C ARG A 119 0.88 -2.67 -11.10
N ARG A 120 0.28 -1.63 -10.53
CA ARG A 120 0.36 -0.27 -11.06
C ARG A 120 1.50 0.46 -10.38
N PRO A 121 2.37 1.15 -11.13
CA PRO A 121 3.37 2.02 -10.52
C PRO A 121 2.70 3.11 -9.70
N ARG A 122 3.34 3.51 -8.61
CA ARG A 122 2.91 4.66 -7.82
C ARG A 122 3.22 5.93 -8.60
N THR A 123 2.23 6.48 -9.28
CA THR A 123 2.44 7.68 -10.13
C THR A 123 2.16 9.00 -9.41
N ARG A 124 1.57 8.96 -8.20
CA ARG A 124 1.15 10.15 -7.46
C ARG A 124 1.47 10.00 -5.97
N GLY A 125 2.57 10.57 -5.52
CA GLY A 125 2.91 10.69 -4.11
C GLY A 125 4.39 10.91 -3.86
N PRO A 126 4.78 11.34 -2.65
CA PRO A 126 6.18 11.39 -2.23
C PRO A 126 6.85 10.01 -2.34
N ASN A 127 8.10 9.98 -2.82
CA ASN A 127 8.88 8.74 -2.90
C ASN A 127 9.41 8.37 -1.51
N TYR A 128 9.03 7.20 -0.99
CA TYR A 128 9.55 6.64 0.26
C TYR A 128 10.23 5.27 0.05
N MET A 129 10.45 4.83 -1.19
CA MET A 129 11.05 3.52 -1.47
C MET A 129 12.46 3.47 -0.91
N PRO A 130 12.78 2.62 0.09
CA PRO A 130 14.13 2.54 0.65
C PRO A 130 15.15 2.05 -0.38
N LEU A 131 16.37 2.61 -0.37
CA LEU A 131 17.46 2.12 -1.24
C LEU A 131 17.78 0.64 -1.02
N SER A 132 17.69 0.15 0.22
CA SER A 132 17.94 -1.26 0.54
C SER A 132 16.96 -2.19 -0.17
N VAL A 133 15.67 -1.86 -0.14
CA VAL A 133 14.62 -2.64 -0.83
C VAL A 133 14.86 -2.66 -2.33
N MET A 134 15.29 -1.54 -2.93
CA MET A 134 15.62 -1.51 -4.36
C MET A 134 16.78 -2.45 -4.69
N ARG A 135 17.82 -2.50 -3.85
CA ARG A 135 18.97 -3.41 -4.04
C ARG A 135 18.54 -4.87 -3.96
N ASP A 136 17.69 -5.22 -3.01
CA ASP A 136 17.16 -6.58 -2.86
C ASP A 136 16.32 -6.99 -4.09
N LEU A 137 15.52 -6.06 -4.63
CA LEU A 137 14.74 -6.26 -5.84
C LEU A 137 15.64 -6.39 -7.09
N GLU A 138 16.67 -5.55 -7.22
CA GLU A 138 17.68 -5.65 -8.29
C GLU A 138 18.42 -7.00 -8.24
N ALA A 139 18.78 -7.47 -7.04
CA ALA A 139 19.38 -8.79 -6.83
C ALA A 139 18.44 -9.95 -7.21
N ALA A 140 17.12 -9.74 -7.06
CA ALA A 140 16.08 -10.68 -7.49
C ALA A 140 15.70 -10.53 -8.99
N GLY A 141 16.41 -9.70 -9.75
CA GLY A 141 16.22 -9.53 -11.20
C GLY A 141 15.14 -8.51 -11.60
N PHE A 142 14.65 -7.69 -10.68
CA PHE A 142 13.71 -6.61 -10.97
C PHE A 142 14.45 -5.31 -11.25
N THR A 143 14.05 -4.57 -12.28
CA THR A 143 14.63 -3.25 -12.59
C THR A 143 13.79 -2.12 -11.99
N ARG A 144 14.39 -0.93 -11.83
CA ARG A 144 13.65 0.30 -11.45
C ARG A 144 12.48 0.58 -12.40
N ALA A 145 12.67 0.32 -13.70
CA ALA A 145 11.63 0.51 -14.71
C ALA A 145 10.42 -0.43 -14.52
N ASP A 146 10.62 -1.60 -13.91
CA ASP A 146 9.55 -2.55 -13.58
C ASP A 146 8.69 -2.05 -12.40
N LEU A 147 9.27 -1.23 -11.53
CA LEU A 147 8.59 -0.66 -10.34
C LEU A 147 7.95 0.70 -10.62
N GLU A 148 8.59 1.50 -11.45
CA GLU A 148 8.12 2.83 -11.87
C GLU A 148 7.12 2.76 -13.03
N GLY A 149 6.92 1.56 -13.60
CA GLY A 149 5.87 1.23 -14.56
C GLY A 149 5.78 2.21 -15.72
N ARG A 150 6.66 2.03 -16.70
CA ARG A 150 6.57 2.58 -18.07
C ARG A 150 5.94 3.98 -18.17
N SER A 151 6.61 5.00 -17.64
CA SER A 151 6.50 6.36 -18.20
C SER A 151 7.30 6.43 -19.51
N GLY A 152 6.92 5.61 -20.49
CA GLY A 152 7.62 5.48 -21.76
C GLY A 152 6.61 5.45 -22.89
N ARG A 153 6.07 6.62 -23.25
CA ARG A 153 5.57 6.82 -24.61
C ARG A 153 6.71 6.43 -25.54
N ARG A 154 6.62 5.28 -26.21
CA ARG A 154 7.35 5.05 -27.46
C ARG A 154 6.88 6.13 -28.43
N ARG A 155 7.59 7.26 -28.47
CA ARG A 155 7.61 8.11 -29.66
C ARG A 155 8.25 7.24 -30.74
N SER A 156 7.43 6.62 -31.57
CA SER A 156 7.90 6.08 -32.83
C SER A 156 8.34 7.27 -33.68
N SER A 157 9.65 7.51 -33.73
CA SER A 157 10.29 8.27 -34.79
C SER A 157 10.03 7.55 -36.11
N ARG A 158 8.97 7.95 -36.82
CA ARG A 158 8.95 7.80 -38.28
C ARG A 158 9.61 9.05 -38.84
N SER A 159 10.90 8.91 -39.13
CA SER A 159 11.66 9.82 -39.95
C SER A 159 10.98 9.98 -41.31
N ALA A 160 10.90 11.23 -41.75
CA ALA A 160 10.46 11.61 -43.07
C ALA A 160 11.31 10.94 -44.17
N GLY A 161 10.66 10.26 -45.10
CA GLY A 161 11.18 9.95 -46.42
C GLY A 161 10.42 10.79 -47.44
N HIS A 162 11.04 11.89 -47.85
CA HIS A 162 10.60 12.77 -48.92
C HIS A 162 10.77 12.04 -50.27
N GLY A 163 9.69 11.79 -51.00
CA GLY A 163 9.72 11.25 -52.37
C GLY A 163 8.72 11.98 -53.25
N LYS A 164 9.17 13.05 -53.92
CA LYS A 164 8.40 13.77 -54.93
C LYS A 164 8.28 12.94 -56.22
N ARG A 165 7.06 12.92 -56.76
CA ARG A 165 6.63 12.96 -58.18
C ARG A 165 7.23 11.96 -59.18
N ALA A 166 6.34 11.24 -59.88
CA ALA A 166 6.09 11.44 -61.32
C ALA A 166 4.81 10.71 -61.77
N ARG A 167 3.92 11.42 -62.46
CA ARG A 167 2.91 10.81 -63.36
C ARG A 167 3.61 10.38 -64.64
N PRO A 168 3.07 9.38 -65.35
CA PRO A 168 2.91 9.55 -66.78
C PRO A 168 1.48 9.28 -67.24
N ARG A 169 1.10 10.03 -68.28
CA ARG A 169 -0.07 9.84 -69.12
C ARG A 169 0.05 8.53 -69.91
N LYS A 170 -1.06 7.82 -70.08
CA LYS A 170 -1.72 7.61 -71.37
C LYS A 170 -3.21 7.38 -71.11
#